data_AF-A0AAE0JZJ1-F1
#
_entry.id   AF-A0AAE0JZJ1-F1
#
_cell.length_a   1.000
_cell.length_b   1.000
_cell.length_c   1.000
_cell.angle_alpha   90.00
_cell.angle_beta   90.00
_cell.angle_gamma   90.00
#
_symmetry.space_group_name_H-M   'P 1'
#
loop_
_entity.id
_entity.type
_entity.pdbx_description
1 polymer ?
#
loop_
_entity_poly.entity_id
_entity_poly.type
_entity_poly.pdbx_seq_one_letter_code
_entity_poly.pdbx_strand_id
1 'polypeptide(L)'
;MFSSSNFRPAGQSVFAGGNTGGFGQPLANQNQQQQQQMQQQQQQQQQQQQLQPSAQGLGQPQANPNQQQLGNSLWQPGSLANYQKPIPEQIKMITDKWDPSNPNCVFKTYLYNKVDEHAVPLYGPQTNDDPKEWEEALQQKPAPNYIPVLCAGFPSIVARLVLQRRVITEYNNKLHAINASLDEILSRHDLEHSVRALKARRRHAEISKRCLTLASKVQVMRNRGYAMSSDEDELKQKLQKIDKSIQDPALSARMEELWSRLIILRGYADNLKDELNKPGLGESDGLSEEIEARAKKILEDYEKQLQHLKKQVEEAKKDFQDWEKEHNPTPAPSRASSGK
;
A
#
# COMPACT_ATOMS: atom_id res chain seq x y z
N MET A 1 56.02 -4.26 29.68
CA MET A 1 57.02 -4.33 28.59
C MET A 1 56.27 -4.74 27.33
N PHE A 2 56.23 -3.84 26.33
CA PHE A 2 56.03 -3.99 24.86
C PHE A 2 54.90 -4.92 24.34
N SER A 3 54.11 -4.64 23.29
CA SER A 3 53.96 -3.58 22.26
C SER A 3 52.65 -3.95 21.52
N SER A 4 51.63 -3.11 21.35
CA SER A 4 51.39 -2.21 20.20
C SER A 4 51.74 -2.79 18.81
N SER A 5 50.71 -3.04 17.98
CA SER A 5 50.81 -2.94 16.51
C SER A 5 49.44 -2.76 15.86
N ASN A 6 49.21 -1.53 15.38
CA ASN A 6 48.20 -1.11 14.41
C ASN A 6 48.41 -1.81 13.05
N PHE A 7 47.33 -2.07 12.31
CA PHE A 7 47.34 -2.00 10.85
C PHE A 7 46.00 -1.48 10.31
N ARG A 8 46.07 -0.41 9.51
CA ARG A 8 45.01 0.13 8.63
C ARG A 8 45.12 -0.52 7.24
N PRO A 9 44.10 -0.38 6.38
CA PRO A 9 44.38 0.40 5.16
C PRO A 9 43.27 1.38 4.73
N ALA A 10 43.71 2.44 4.06
CA ALA A 10 42.94 3.33 3.17
C ALA A 10 42.48 2.54 1.92
N GLY A 11 41.41 2.84 1.20
CA GLY A 11 40.87 4.13 0.80
C GLY A 11 41.27 4.41 -0.66
N GLN A 12 40.44 4.02 -1.64
CA GLN A 12 40.43 4.64 -2.97
C GLN A 12 39.12 4.37 -3.72
N SER A 13 38.48 5.46 -4.10
CA SER A 13 37.33 5.58 -5.00
C SER A 13 37.81 5.98 -6.39
N VAL A 14 37.31 5.32 -7.46
CA VAL A 14 37.37 5.81 -8.84
C VAL A 14 36.03 5.55 -9.53
N PHE A 15 35.65 6.55 -10.32
CA PHE A 15 34.39 6.89 -10.95
C PHE A 15 34.22 6.23 -12.34
N ALA A 16 33.04 6.43 -12.95
CA ALA A 16 32.58 6.09 -14.31
C ALA A 16 31.92 4.69 -14.43
N GLY A 17 30.69 4.53 -14.93
CA GLY A 17 29.94 5.31 -15.91
C GLY A 17 29.85 4.50 -17.20
N GLY A 18 28.65 4.06 -17.60
CA GLY A 18 28.51 3.34 -18.88
C GLY A 18 27.24 2.50 -19.01
N ASN A 19 26.22 3.12 -19.61
CA ASN A 19 24.96 2.52 -20.04
C ASN A 19 25.11 1.97 -21.48
N THR A 20 24.81 0.68 -21.69
CA THR A 20 24.60 0.00 -22.99
C THR A 20 24.13 -1.42 -22.63
N GLY A 21 22.90 -1.88 -22.88
CA GLY A 21 22.17 -1.92 -24.15
C GLY A 21 22.18 -3.37 -24.65
N GLY A 22 21.07 -4.11 -24.51
CA GLY A 22 21.02 -5.51 -24.96
C GLY A 22 19.67 -6.22 -24.77
N PHE A 23 18.99 -6.46 -25.91
CA PHE A 23 18.27 -7.68 -26.29
C PHE A 23 16.86 -7.99 -25.74
N GLY A 24 15.89 -8.13 -26.66
CA GLY A 24 14.59 -8.80 -26.43
C GLY A 24 13.51 -8.50 -27.48
N GLN A 25 13.39 -9.35 -28.51
CA GLN A 25 12.33 -9.37 -29.54
C GLN A 25 10.93 -9.72 -28.98
N PRO A 26 9.83 -9.45 -29.74
CA PRO A 26 8.52 -10.08 -29.55
C PRO A 26 8.28 -11.23 -30.56
N LEU A 27 7.61 -12.31 -30.13
CA LEU A 27 7.09 -13.35 -31.02
C LEU A 27 5.77 -13.98 -30.51
N ALA A 28 4.72 -13.81 -31.34
CA ALA A 28 3.55 -14.67 -31.64
C ALA A 28 2.58 -15.08 -30.48
N ASN A 29 1.31 -15.47 -30.65
CA ASN A 29 0.45 -15.85 -31.79
C ASN A 29 -1.04 -15.93 -31.31
N GLN A 30 -2.00 -15.86 -32.27
CA GLN A 30 -3.39 -16.43 -32.27
C GLN A 30 -4.43 -15.98 -31.21
N ASN A 31 -5.74 -15.78 -31.49
CA ASN A 31 -6.65 -16.54 -32.36
C ASN A 31 -7.91 -15.74 -32.82
N GLN A 32 -8.62 -16.34 -33.77
CA GLN A 32 -9.65 -15.86 -34.69
C GLN A 32 -11.10 -16.22 -34.26
N GLN A 33 -12.08 -15.58 -34.93
CA GLN A 33 -13.40 -16.12 -35.37
C GLN A 33 -14.66 -15.83 -34.51
N GLN A 34 -15.59 -15.01 -35.03
CA GLN A 34 -16.94 -15.45 -35.45
C GLN A 34 -17.65 -14.38 -36.31
N GLN A 35 -18.47 -14.85 -37.26
CA GLN A 35 -18.99 -14.17 -38.45
C GLN A 35 -20.53 -14.29 -38.51
N GLN A 36 -21.21 -13.28 -39.12
CA GLN A 36 -22.56 -13.26 -39.75
C GLN A 36 -23.77 -13.63 -38.85
N GLN A 37 -24.98 -13.08 -38.99
CA GLN A 37 -25.79 -12.82 -40.19
C GLN A 37 -27.09 -12.07 -39.76
N MET A 38 -27.59 -11.07 -40.53
CA MET A 38 -28.97 -11.02 -41.04
C MET A 38 -29.31 -9.66 -41.67
N GLN A 39 -29.73 -9.72 -42.93
CA GLN A 39 -30.31 -8.65 -43.73
C GLN A 39 -31.64 -9.17 -44.30
N GLN A 40 -32.62 -8.26 -44.39
CA GLN A 40 -33.87 -8.31 -45.17
C GLN A 40 -34.94 -9.32 -44.76
N GLN A 41 -36.14 -8.85 -44.46
CA GLN A 41 -37.22 -8.60 -45.43
C GLN A 41 -38.44 -8.01 -44.69
N GLN A 42 -39.15 -7.03 -45.27
CA GLN A 42 -40.57 -7.16 -45.64
C GLN A 42 -41.20 -5.79 -45.99
N GLN A 43 -41.87 -5.79 -47.13
CA GLN A 43 -42.60 -4.72 -47.79
C GLN A 43 -44.08 -5.16 -47.88
N GLN A 44 -45.01 -4.19 -47.80
CA GLN A 44 -46.40 -4.23 -48.32
C GLN A 44 -47.39 -5.24 -47.65
N GLN A 45 -48.71 -5.02 -47.51
CA GLN A 45 -49.71 -4.10 -48.09
C GLN A 45 -51.06 -4.26 -47.34
N GLN A 46 -51.92 -3.22 -47.32
CA GLN A 46 -53.42 -3.23 -47.34
C GLN A 46 -54.22 -3.98 -46.22
N GLN A 47 -55.43 -3.62 -45.76
CA GLN A 47 -56.52 -2.75 -46.20
C GLN A 47 -57.56 -2.54 -45.05
N GLN A 48 -58.24 -1.39 -45.07
CA GLN A 48 -59.70 -1.14 -44.82
C GLN A 48 -60.37 -1.02 -43.42
N GLN A 49 -61.06 0.15 -43.30
CA GLN A 49 -62.43 0.42 -42.76
C GLN A 49 -62.66 0.31 -41.22
N GLN A 50 -63.40 1.19 -40.51
CA GLN A 50 -64.52 2.09 -40.85
C GLN A 50 -64.90 3.04 -39.65
N LEU A 51 -65.61 4.13 -39.95
CA LEU A 51 -66.56 4.95 -39.14
C LEU A 51 -66.14 6.28 -38.44
N GLN A 52 -66.97 7.28 -38.76
CA GLN A 52 -67.11 8.75 -38.55
C GLN A 52 -67.74 9.16 -37.17
N PRO A 53 -68.21 10.42 -36.92
CA PRO A 53 -67.78 11.79 -37.33
C PRO A 53 -67.88 12.86 -36.19
N SER A 54 -67.39 14.10 -36.45
CA SER A 54 -67.94 15.45 -36.09
C SER A 54 -66.79 16.47 -35.88
N ALA A 55 -66.82 17.77 -36.26
CA ALA A 55 -67.77 18.63 -36.96
C ALA A 55 -67.04 19.86 -37.59
N GLN A 56 -67.63 20.35 -38.68
CA GLN A 56 -67.67 21.68 -39.35
C GLN A 56 -66.71 22.85 -39.01
N GLY A 57 -66.26 23.52 -40.08
CA GLY A 57 -65.96 24.96 -40.14
C GLY A 57 -65.44 25.42 -41.52
N LEU A 58 -66.29 26.05 -42.34
CA LEU A 58 -66.08 26.50 -43.74
C LEU A 58 -65.25 27.79 -43.90
N GLY A 59 -64.56 27.95 -45.04
CA GLY A 59 -64.18 29.26 -45.63
C GLY A 59 -63.07 29.23 -46.70
N GLN A 60 -63.45 29.26 -47.98
CA GLN A 60 -62.63 29.37 -49.23
C GLN A 60 -62.38 30.86 -49.64
N PRO A 61 -61.80 31.20 -50.83
CA PRO A 61 -60.54 30.81 -51.50
C PRO A 61 -59.77 32.07 -52.03
N GLN A 62 -58.79 31.91 -52.96
CA GLN A 62 -58.33 32.86 -54.02
C GLN A 62 -56.78 33.04 -54.06
N ALA A 63 -56.04 32.32 -54.92
CA ALA A 63 -55.73 32.53 -56.35
C ALA A 63 -54.50 33.42 -56.63
N ASN A 64 -53.43 32.83 -57.18
CA ASN A 64 -52.85 33.29 -58.46
C ASN A 64 -51.93 32.19 -59.08
N PRO A 65 -51.92 32.03 -60.42
CA PRO A 65 -51.18 30.98 -61.12
C PRO A 65 -49.88 31.51 -61.73
N ASN A 66 -48.81 30.70 -61.78
CA ASN A 66 -47.91 30.80 -62.93
C ASN A 66 -47.21 29.47 -63.27
N GLN A 67 -47.49 29.07 -64.51
CA GLN A 67 -46.75 28.25 -65.47
C GLN A 67 -45.92 27.03 -65.04
N GLN A 68 -46.44 25.90 -65.51
CA GLN A 68 -45.74 24.73 -65.99
C GLN A 68 -44.62 25.09 -67.01
N GLN A 69 -43.45 24.48 -66.84
CA GLN A 69 -42.72 23.89 -67.95
C GLN A 69 -42.37 22.45 -67.59
N LEU A 70 -43.10 21.54 -68.25
CA LEU A 70 -42.81 20.12 -68.33
C LEU A 70 -41.85 19.91 -69.50
N GLY A 71 -40.72 19.23 -69.29
CA GLY A 71 -39.90 18.71 -70.38
C GLY A 71 -38.41 18.67 -70.12
N ASN A 72 -37.94 17.64 -69.40
CA ASN A 72 -37.00 16.64 -69.92
C ASN A 72 -36.31 15.89 -68.78
N SER A 73 -36.72 14.64 -68.62
CA SER A 73 -35.90 13.62 -67.98
C SER A 73 -34.60 13.45 -68.78
N LEU A 74 -33.49 13.94 -68.23
CA LEU A 74 -32.16 13.50 -68.63
C LEU A 74 -31.40 13.07 -67.38
N TRP A 75 -31.45 11.77 -67.13
CA TRP A 75 -30.57 10.97 -66.27
C TRP A 75 -29.44 11.72 -65.54
N GLN A 76 -29.52 11.79 -64.20
CA GLN A 76 -28.35 11.99 -63.34
C GLN A 76 -28.11 10.71 -62.51
N PRO A 77 -26.94 10.05 -62.63
CA PRO A 77 -26.53 9.01 -61.70
C PRO A 77 -25.97 9.65 -60.44
N GLY A 78 -26.53 9.35 -59.27
CA GLY A 78 -25.96 9.83 -57.99
C GLY A 78 -26.90 10.00 -56.80
N SER A 79 -28.09 9.38 -56.77
CA SER A 79 -29.06 9.55 -55.67
C SER A 79 -28.69 8.81 -54.36
N LEU A 80 -27.40 8.75 -54.01
CA LEU A 80 -26.90 8.29 -52.70
C LEU A 80 -26.06 9.36 -51.97
N ALA A 81 -26.02 10.61 -52.47
CA ALA A 81 -25.35 11.72 -51.81
C ALA A 81 -26.35 12.70 -51.15
N ASN A 82 -27.22 12.20 -50.26
CA ASN A 82 -27.95 13.11 -49.37
C ASN A 82 -27.01 13.53 -48.23
N TYR A 83 -26.69 14.84 -48.18
CA TYR A 83 -25.88 15.58 -47.19
C TYR A 83 -24.35 15.63 -47.37
N GLN A 84 -23.83 15.73 -48.59
CA GLN A 84 -22.45 16.22 -48.75
C GLN A 84 -22.45 17.74 -48.99
N LYS A 85 -21.94 18.48 -48.01
CA LYS A 85 -21.64 19.92 -48.12
C LYS A 85 -20.69 20.16 -49.30
N PRO A 86 -20.73 21.33 -49.97
CA PRO A 86 -19.86 21.63 -51.11
C PRO A 86 -18.37 21.41 -50.75
N ILE A 87 -17.59 20.89 -51.70
CA ILE A 87 -16.15 20.58 -51.55
C ILE A 87 -15.35 21.69 -50.81
N PRO A 88 -15.47 22.99 -51.13
CA PRO A 88 -14.78 24.04 -50.39
C PRO A 88 -15.19 24.14 -48.91
N GLU A 89 -16.44 23.81 -48.57
CA GLU A 89 -16.91 23.75 -47.19
C GLU A 89 -16.35 22.51 -46.47
N GLN A 90 -16.16 21.38 -47.17
CA GLN A 90 -15.52 20.20 -46.59
C GLN A 90 -14.05 20.44 -46.25
N ILE A 91 -13.31 21.10 -47.14
CA ILE A 91 -11.90 21.46 -46.90
C ILE A 91 -11.82 22.41 -45.71
N LYS A 92 -12.67 23.46 -45.68
CA LYS A 92 -12.73 24.39 -44.55
C LYS A 92 -13.08 23.69 -43.24
N MET A 93 -14.05 22.76 -43.24
CA MET A 93 -14.39 21.97 -42.05
C MET A 93 -13.21 21.11 -41.59
N ILE A 94 -12.47 20.45 -42.49
CA ILE A 94 -11.30 19.68 -42.10
C ILE A 94 -10.23 20.60 -41.50
N THR A 95 -9.95 21.76 -42.10
CA THR A 95 -9.02 22.74 -41.51
C THR A 95 -9.48 23.18 -40.12
N ASP A 96 -10.76 23.55 -39.98
CA ASP A 96 -11.35 23.99 -38.71
C ASP A 96 -11.32 22.89 -37.62
N LYS A 97 -11.35 21.62 -38.02
CA LYS A 97 -11.33 20.45 -37.12
C LYS A 97 -9.94 20.18 -36.54
N TRP A 98 -8.89 20.57 -37.25
CA TRP A 98 -7.49 20.40 -36.84
C TRP A 98 -6.92 21.63 -36.12
N ASP A 99 -7.59 22.78 -36.24
CA ASP A 99 -7.19 24.00 -35.54
C ASP A 99 -7.58 23.96 -34.05
N PRO A 100 -6.61 24.08 -33.12
CA PRO A 100 -6.88 24.04 -31.67
C PRO A 100 -7.56 25.31 -31.14
N SER A 101 -7.55 26.39 -31.92
CA SER A 101 -8.19 27.67 -31.59
C SER A 101 -9.67 27.69 -31.93
N ASN A 102 -10.16 26.75 -32.74
CA ASN A 102 -11.54 26.73 -33.20
C ASN A 102 -12.43 25.95 -32.22
N PRO A 103 -13.66 26.43 -31.93
CA PRO A 103 -14.60 25.73 -31.05
C PRO A 103 -15.06 24.39 -31.64
N ASN A 104 -14.88 24.16 -32.95
CA ASN A 104 -15.26 22.92 -33.61
C ASN A 104 -14.13 21.87 -33.69
N CYS A 105 -13.00 22.07 -33.00
CA CYS A 105 -11.88 21.12 -32.99
C CYS A 105 -12.32 19.71 -32.53
N VAL A 106 -11.88 18.66 -33.23
CA VAL A 106 -12.19 17.25 -32.84
C VAL A 106 -11.38 16.83 -31.62
N PHE A 107 -10.16 17.34 -31.50
CA PHE A 107 -9.21 16.94 -30.47
C PHE A 107 -9.45 17.69 -29.16
N LYS A 108 -10.70 17.73 -28.70
CA LYS A 108 -11.09 18.26 -27.39
C LYS A 108 -11.31 17.10 -26.42
N THR A 109 -10.64 17.13 -25.29
CA THR A 109 -10.89 16.16 -24.20
C THR A 109 -10.69 16.87 -22.87
N TYR A 110 -11.53 16.55 -21.88
CA TYR A 110 -11.35 17.07 -20.53
C TYR A 110 -10.49 16.12 -19.70
N LEU A 111 -9.48 16.69 -19.05
CA LEU A 111 -8.71 16.00 -18.03
C LEU A 111 -9.03 16.60 -16.67
N TYR A 112 -9.15 15.76 -15.66
CA TYR A 112 -9.48 16.21 -14.32
C TYR A 112 -8.22 16.53 -13.52
N ASN A 113 -8.14 17.77 -13.00
CA ASN A 113 -7.09 18.18 -12.09
C ASN A 113 -7.61 18.24 -10.66
N LYS A 114 -6.85 17.70 -9.70
CA LYS A 114 -7.20 17.78 -8.29
C LYS A 114 -6.86 19.18 -7.77
N VAL A 115 -7.82 19.79 -7.08
CA VAL A 115 -7.71 21.13 -6.49
C VAL A 115 -8.23 21.06 -5.06
N ASP A 116 -7.75 21.91 -4.17
CA ASP A 116 -8.27 21.98 -2.79
C ASP A 116 -9.70 22.56 -2.76
N GLU A 117 -10.52 22.09 -1.82
CA GLU A 117 -11.95 22.42 -1.72
C GLU A 117 -12.26 23.91 -1.76
N HIS A 118 -11.45 24.72 -1.06
CA HIS A 118 -11.62 26.17 -0.99
C HIS A 118 -11.31 26.89 -2.31
N ALA A 119 -10.50 26.29 -3.17
CA ALA A 119 -10.12 26.86 -4.46
C ALA A 119 -11.06 26.43 -5.59
N VAL A 120 -11.96 25.46 -5.36
CA VAL A 120 -12.91 24.99 -6.39
C VAL A 120 -13.76 26.12 -6.99
N PRO A 121 -14.31 27.08 -6.21
CA PRO A 121 -15.13 28.16 -6.78
C PRO A 121 -14.36 29.16 -7.66
N LEU A 122 -13.03 29.16 -7.63
CA LEU A 122 -12.21 30.09 -8.42
C LEU A 122 -12.07 29.65 -9.89
N TYR A 123 -12.37 28.39 -10.21
CA TYR A 123 -12.21 27.85 -11.56
C TYR A 123 -13.54 27.85 -12.31
N GLY A 124 -13.54 28.48 -13.48
CA GLY A 124 -14.65 28.48 -14.43
C GLY A 124 -14.21 28.01 -15.82
N PRO A 125 -15.16 27.91 -16.76
CA PRO A 125 -14.87 27.55 -18.15
C PRO A 125 -13.89 28.54 -18.79
N GLN A 126 -12.99 28.03 -19.62
CA GLN A 126 -11.99 28.86 -20.31
C GLN A 126 -12.59 29.60 -21.52
N THR A 127 -11.93 30.64 -22.03
CA THR A 127 -12.45 31.53 -23.10
C THR A 127 -12.84 30.82 -24.40
N ASN A 128 -12.28 29.64 -24.70
CA ASN A 128 -12.58 28.84 -25.90
C ASN A 128 -13.39 27.57 -25.57
N ASP A 129 -13.98 27.52 -24.38
CA ASP A 129 -14.67 26.36 -23.84
C ASP A 129 -16.19 26.50 -24.00
N ASP A 130 -16.83 25.42 -24.42
CA ASP A 130 -18.29 25.40 -24.59
C ASP A 130 -18.92 25.13 -23.21
N PRO A 131 -19.77 26.02 -22.66
CA PRO A 131 -20.31 25.87 -21.31
C PRO A 131 -21.06 24.54 -21.08
N LYS A 132 -21.68 24.02 -22.14
CA LYS A 132 -22.38 22.74 -22.12
C LYS A 132 -21.43 21.56 -21.89
N GLU A 133 -20.33 21.51 -22.62
CA GLU A 133 -19.33 20.44 -22.53
C GLU A 133 -18.60 20.49 -21.17
N TRP A 134 -18.38 21.70 -20.65
CA TRP A 134 -17.85 21.91 -19.30
C TRP A 134 -18.79 21.38 -18.19
N GLU A 135 -20.09 21.66 -18.29
CA GLU A 135 -21.10 21.13 -17.35
C GLU A 135 -21.23 19.60 -17.44
N GLU A 136 -21.20 19.04 -18.65
CA GLU A 136 -21.18 17.58 -18.87
C GLU A 136 -19.94 16.94 -18.22
N ALA A 137 -18.76 17.57 -18.35
CA ALA A 137 -17.55 17.12 -17.68
C ALA A 137 -17.62 17.27 -16.15
N LEU A 138 -18.23 18.34 -15.63
CA LEU A 138 -18.48 18.46 -14.18
C LEU A 138 -19.44 17.38 -13.67
N GLN A 139 -20.42 16.97 -14.48
CA GLN A 139 -21.34 15.90 -14.13
C GLN A 139 -20.65 14.53 -14.12
N GLN A 140 -19.69 14.29 -15.02
CA GLN A 140 -18.93 13.03 -15.11
C GLN A 140 -17.65 13.02 -14.25
N LYS A 141 -17.68 13.71 -13.12
CA LYS A 141 -16.52 13.84 -12.24
C LYS A 141 -16.22 12.56 -11.44
N PRO A 142 -14.97 12.08 -11.38
CA PRO A 142 -14.63 10.81 -10.74
C PRO A 142 -14.65 10.84 -9.20
N ALA A 143 -14.37 11.99 -8.59
CA ALA A 143 -14.33 12.19 -7.14
C ALA A 143 -14.53 13.67 -6.81
N PRO A 144 -15.01 14.06 -5.61
CA PRO A 144 -15.06 15.45 -5.19
C PRO A 144 -13.67 16.12 -5.34
N ASN A 145 -13.64 17.44 -5.55
CA ASN A 145 -12.40 18.25 -5.63
C ASN A 145 -11.58 18.14 -6.93
N TYR A 146 -12.07 17.37 -7.90
CA TYR A 146 -11.55 17.36 -9.27
C TYR A 146 -12.24 18.41 -10.15
N ILE A 147 -11.48 19.18 -10.92
CA ILE A 147 -12.00 20.20 -11.83
C ILE A 147 -11.59 19.81 -13.25
N PRO A 148 -12.51 19.83 -14.23
CA PRO A 148 -12.16 19.56 -15.61
C PRO A 148 -11.24 20.65 -16.14
N VAL A 149 -10.30 20.26 -16.99
CA VAL A 149 -9.38 21.16 -17.69
C VAL A 149 -9.42 20.77 -19.16
N LEU A 150 -9.77 21.75 -20.00
CA LEU A 150 -9.84 21.55 -21.44
C LEU A 150 -8.45 21.28 -22.01
N CYS A 151 -8.31 20.14 -22.67
CA CYS A 151 -7.13 19.81 -23.46
C CYS A 151 -7.51 19.86 -24.94
N ALA A 152 -7.16 20.97 -25.61
CA ALA A 152 -7.34 21.16 -27.04
C ALA A 152 -6.05 20.80 -27.80
N GLY A 153 -6.13 19.78 -28.66
CA GLY A 153 -5.05 19.34 -29.54
C GLY A 153 -3.82 18.75 -28.84
N PHE A 154 -2.84 18.36 -29.65
CA PHE A 154 -1.59 17.76 -29.17
C PHE A 154 -0.72 18.64 -28.24
N PRO A 155 -0.67 19.98 -28.39
CA PRO A 155 0.15 20.80 -27.50
C PRO A 155 -0.30 20.73 -26.02
N SER A 156 -1.62 20.63 -25.78
CA SER A 156 -2.18 20.57 -24.42
C SER A 156 -1.83 19.25 -23.71
N ILE A 157 -1.89 18.11 -24.40
CA ILE A 157 -1.48 16.82 -23.85
C ILE A 157 0.04 16.77 -23.63
N VAL A 158 0.85 17.38 -24.51
CA VAL A 158 2.30 17.51 -24.27
C VAL A 158 2.56 18.33 -23.00
N ALA A 159 1.86 19.44 -22.78
CA ALA A 159 1.96 20.21 -21.55
C ALA A 159 1.59 19.37 -20.31
N ARG A 160 0.58 18.50 -20.42
CA ARG A 160 0.22 17.56 -19.35
C ARG A 160 1.30 16.53 -19.08
N LEU A 161 1.92 15.96 -20.12
CA LEU A 161 3.04 15.02 -19.96
C LEU A 161 4.26 15.68 -19.29
N VAL A 162 4.56 16.93 -19.64
CA VAL A 162 5.62 17.71 -18.99
C VAL A 162 5.30 17.95 -17.51
N LEU A 163 4.05 18.26 -17.18
CA LEU A 163 3.59 18.39 -15.79
C LEU A 163 3.73 17.06 -15.04
N GLN A 164 3.26 15.95 -15.61
CA GLN A 164 3.38 14.62 -14.99
C GLN A 164 4.83 14.25 -14.72
N ARG A 165 5.73 14.49 -15.68
CA ARG A 165 7.17 14.25 -15.49
C ARG A 165 7.72 15.06 -14.30
N ARG A 166 7.37 16.36 -14.22
CA ARG A 166 7.79 17.22 -13.10
C ARG A 166 7.29 16.67 -11.76
N VAL A 167 6.02 16.28 -11.70
CA VAL A 167 5.40 15.72 -10.49
C VAL A 167 6.04 14.39 -10.12
N ILE A 168 6.30 13.49 -11.07
CA ILE A 168 6.99 12.21 -10.79
C ILE A 168 8.36 12.45 -10.17
N THR A 169 9.12 13.43 -10.66
CA THR A 169 10.41 13.81 -10.05
C THR A 169 10.23 14.28 -8.61
N GLU A 170 9.22 15.10 -8.33
CA GLU A 170 8.91 15.54 -6.96
C GLU A 170 8.51 14.38 -6.04
N TYR A 171 7.69 13.45 -6.53
CA TYR A 171 7.30 12.24 -5.80
C TYR A 171 8.51 11.36 -5.47
N ASN A 172 9.41 11.15 -6.43
CA ASN A 172 10.65 10.42 -6.19
C ASN A 172 11.52 11.11 -5.14
N ASN A 173 11.67 12.44 -5.20
CA ASN A 173 12.43 13.19 -4.20
C ASN A 173 11.83 13.04 -2.79
N LYS A 174 10.51 13.12 -2.66
CA LYS A 174 9.80 12.90 -1.40
C LYS A 174 9.97 11.47 -0.90
N LEU A 175 9.89 10.47 -1.78
CA LEU A 175 10.11 9.07 -1.44
C LEU A 175 11.54 8.82 -0.95
N HIS A 176 12.54 9.41 -1.61
CA HIS A 176 13.94 9.35 -1.16
C HIS A 176 14.15 10.02 0.19
N ALA A 177 13.49 11.15 0.45
CA ALA A 177 13.54 11.80 1.76
C ALA A 177 12.93 10.92 2.87
N ILE A 178 11.81 10.25 2.59
CA ILE A 178 11.19 9.29 3.53
C ILE A 178 12.14 8.12 3.78
N ASN A 179 12.69 7.51 2.73
CA ASN A 179 13.64 6.40 2.89
C ASN A 179 14.87 6.82 3.71
N ALA A 180 15.45 8.00 3.44
CA ALA A 180 16.58 8.51 4.21
C ALA A 180 16.22 8.71 5.70
N SER A 181 15.01 9.20 6.00
CA SER A 181 14.55 9.32 7.39
C SER A 181 14.34 7.97 8.08
N LEU A 182 13.86 6.96 7.35
CA LEU A 182 13.71 5.60 7.86
C LEU A 182 15.08 4.97 8.12
N ASP A 183 16.03 5.12 7.20
CA ASP A 183 17.40 4.63 7.36
C ASP A 183 18.08 5.27 8.59
N GLU A 184 17.84 6.56 8.83
CA GLU A 184 18.34 7.23 10.03
C GLU A 184 17.71 6.65 11.32
N ILE A 185 16.40 6.43 11.34
CA ILE A 185 15.70 5.84 12.49
C ILE A 185 16.21 4.43 12.76
N LEU A 186 16.37 3.60 11.72
CA LEU A 186 16.88 2.24 11.83
C LEU A 186 18.32 2.22 12.35
N SER A 187 19.19 3.07 11.79
CA SER A 187 20.57 3.21 12.24
C SER A 187 20.66 3.62 13.72
N ARG A 188 19.88 4.61 14.14
CA ARG A 188 19.80 5.04 15.55
C ARG A 188 19.28 3.93 16.46
N HIS A 189 18.26 3.19 16.03
CA HIS A 189 17.72 2.08 16.81
C HIS A 189 18.77 0.99 17.04
N ASP A 190 19.42 0.54 15.98
CA ASP A 190 20.33 -0.61 16.03
C ASP A 190 21.65 -0.29 16.73
N LEU A 191 22.23 0.88 16.44
CA LEU A 191 23.54 1.26 17.00
C LEU A 191 23.43 1.89 18.38
N GLU A 192 22.43 2.76 18.62
CA GLU A 192 22.34 3.51 19.87
C GLU A 192 21.34 2.90 20.85
N HIS A 193 20.08 2.73 20.44
CA HIS A 193 19.03 2.36 21.38
C HIS A 193 19.15 0.93 21.87
N SER A 194 19.42 -0.03 21.00
CA SER A 194 19.60 -1.44 21.36
C SER A 194 20.76 -1.63 22.36
N VAL A 195 21.91 -1.01 22.08
CA VAL A 195 23.10 -1.08 22.95
C VAL A 195 22.84 -0.40 24.30
N ARG A 196 22.22 0.79 24.30
CA ARG A 196 21.87 1.50 25.54
C ARG A 196 20.85 0.72 26.37
N ALA A 197 19.84 0.12 25.73
CA ALA A 197 18.84 -0.71 26.42
C ALA A 197 19.48 -1.93 27.07
N LEU A 198 20.37 -2.64 26.36
CA LEU A 198 21.07 -3.80 26.91
C LEU A 198 21.99 -3.39 28.07
N LYS A 199 22.75 -2.30 27.93
CA LYS A 199 23.59 -1.74 29.00
C LYS A 199 22.76 -1.33 30.21
N ALA A 200 21.60 -0.71 30.00
CA ALA A 200 20.68 -0.33 31.07
C ALA A 200 20.14 -1.56 31.80
N ARG A 201 19.75 -2.62 31.09
CA ARG A 201 19.30 -3.89 31.69
C ARG A 201 20.40 -4.54 32.55
N ARG A 202 21.65 -4.57 32.06
CA ARG A 202 22.80 -5.08 32.84
C ARG A 202 23.05 -4.24 34.10
N ARG A 203 23.07 -2.92 33.96
CA ARG A 203 23.25 -2.00 35.10
C ARG A 203 22.11 -2.11 36.11
N HIS A 204 20.88 -2.27 35.65
CA HIS A 204 19.73 -2.49 36.51
C HIS A 204 19.88 -3.78 37.32
N ALA A 205 20.30 -4.89 36.71
CA ALA A 205 20.55 -6.14 37.42
C ALA A 205 21.65 -6.00 38.48
N GLU A 206 22.74 -5.29 38.15
CA GLU A 206 23.83 -5.01 39.10
C GLU A 206 23.36 -4.14 40.28
N ILE A 207 22.63 -3.06 40.00
CA ILE A 207 22.08 -2.18 41.04
C ILE A 207 21.06 -2.93 41.88
N SER A 208 20.21 -3.76 41.28
CA SER A 208 19.26 -4.62 42.00
C SER A 208 19.98 -5.55 42.97
N LYS A 209 21.08 -6.20 42.53
CA LYS A 209 21.94 -7.01 43.41
C LYS A 209 22.54 -6.18 44.55
N ARG A 210 23.07 -4.99 44.26
CA ARG A 210 23.64 -4.08 45.28
C ARG A 210 22.58 -3.62 46.29
N CYS A 211 21.40 -3.27 45.79
CA CYS A 211 20.25 -2.88 46.60
C CYS A 211 19.84 -4.01 47.54
N LEU A 212 19.71 -5.23 47.03
CA LEU A 212 19.40 -6.41 47.84
C LEU A 212 20.49 -6.67 48.89
N THR A 213 21.77 -6.55 48.53
CA THR A 213 22.90 -6.73 49.46
C THR A 213 22.92 -5.66 50.55
N LEU A 214 22.56 -4.42 50.22
CA LEU A 214 22.45 -3.35 51.21
C LEU A 214 21.25 -3.59 52.13
N ALA A 215 20.09 -3.93 51.55
CA ALA A 215 18.88 -4.24 52.31
C ALA A 215 19.11 -5.40 53.29
N SER A 216 19.81 -6.46 52.87
CA SER A 216 20.15 -7.58 53.76
C SER A 216 21.08 -7.14 54.89
N LYS A 217 22.12 -6.34 54.61
CA LYS A 217 23.01 -5.80 55.64
C LYS A 217 22.27 -4.89 56.64
N VAL A 218 21.37 -4.04 56.15
CA VAL A 218 20.56 -3.15 57.01
C VAL A 218 19.65 -3.98 57.91
N GLN A 219 18.99 -5.02 57.37
CA GLN A 219 18.14 -5.90 58.15
C GLN A 219 18.94 -6.63 59.24
N VAL A 220 20.12 -7.18 58.91
CA VAL A 220 20.99 -7.85 59.88
C VAL A 220 21.46 -6.90 60.97
N MET A 221 21.90 -5.68 60.63
CA MET A 221 22.38 -4.72 61.62
C MET A 221 21.26 -4.22 62.53
N ARG A 222 20.08 -3.94 61.99
CA ARG A 222 18.91 -3.47 62.75
C ARG A 222 18.37 -4.53 63.69
N ASN A 223 18.30 -5.78 63.23
CA ASN A 223 17.70 -6.87 63.99
C ASN A 223 18.73 -7.63 64.85
N ARG A 224 19.98 -7.16 64.91
CA ARG A 224 21.02 -7.82 65.69
C ARG A 224 20.70 -7.78 67.18
N GLY A 225 20.50 -8.94 67.78
CA GLY A 225 20.19 -9.08 69.20
C GLY A 225 18.70 -9.24 69.53
N TYR A 226 17.82 -9.17 68.52
CA TYR A 226 16.42 -9.58 68.67
C TYR A 226 16.26 -11.06 68.29
N ALA A 227 15.27 -11.73 68.88
CA ALA A 227 14.93 -13.10 68.51
C ALA A 227 14.38 -13.14 67.07
N MET A 228 14.65 -14.24 66.34
CA MET A 228 14.09 -14.46 65.00
C MET A 228 12.57 -14.39 65.04
N SER A 229 11.99 -13.65 64.10
CA SER A 229 10.52 -13.60 63.91
C SER A 229 10.02 -14.85 63.18
N SER A 230 8.73 -15.17 63.31
CA SER A 230 8.07 -16.25 62.56
C SER A 230 8.25 -16.09 61.05
N ASP A 231 8.10 -14.87 60.54
CA ASP A 231 8.20 -14.56 59.11
C ASP A 231 9.63 -14.82 58.56
N GLU A 232 10.64 -14.67 59.42
CA GLU A 232 12.04 -14.94 59.06
C GLU A 232 12.31 -16.44 58.98
N ASP A 233 11.69 -17.24 59.86
CA ASP A 233 11.79 -18.69 59.78
C ASP A 233 11.08 -19.23 58.53
N GLU A 234 9.92 -18.67 58.14
CA GLU A 234 9.29 -19.01 56.86
C GLU A 234 10.17 -18.68 55.65
N LEU A 235 10.81 -17.50 55.65
CA LEU A 235 11.74 -17.11 54.58
C LEU A 235 12.94 -18.06 54.50
N LYS A 236 13.49 -18.42 55.66
CA LYS A 236 14.60 -19.37 55.78
C LYS A 236 14.20 -20.76 55.27
N GLN A 237 13.02 -21.25 55.63
CA GLN A 237 12.50 -22.53 55.13
C GLN A 237 12.37 -22.52 53.61
N LYS A 238 11.83 -21.44 53.03
CA LYS A 238 11.74 -21.26 51.56
C LYS A 238 13.14 -21.25 50.92
N LEU A 239 14.10 -20.53 51.51
CA LEU A 239 15.48 -20.48 51.02
C LEU A 239 16.15 -21.86 51.09
N GLN A 240 16.04 -22.57 52.20
CA GLN A 240 16.62 -23.91 52.36
C GLN A 240 16.02 -24.91 51.36
N LYS A 241 14.72 -24.81 51.07
CA LYS A 241 14.07 -25.65 50.06
C LYS A 241 14.68 -25.41 48.67
N ILE A 242 14.89 -24.14 48.30
CA ILE A 242 15.50 -23.76 47.02
C ILE A 242 16.97 -24.18 46.98
N ASP A 243 17.73 -23.92 48.04
CA ASP A 243 19.15 -24.24 48.12
C ASP A 243 19.40 -25.75 47.99
N LYS A 244 18.62 -26.58 48.70
CA LYS A 244 18.67 -28.05 48.56
C LYS A 244 18.33 -28.51 47.14
N SER A 245 17.39 -27.85 46.47
CA SER A 245 17.03 -28.19 45.09
C SER A 245 18.11 -27.82 44.08
N ILE A 246 18.93 -26.79 44.36
CA ILE A 246 20.01 -26.34 43.50
C ILE A 246 21.29 -27.15 43.75
N GLN A 247 21.55 -27.54 45.00
CA GLN A 247 22.72 -28.33 45.39
C GLN A 247 22.59 -29.83 45.07
N ASP A 248 21.52 -30.25 44.39
CA ASP A 248 21.35 -31.64 43.96
C ASP A 248 22.45 -32.01 42.92
N PRO A 249 23.34 -32.98 43.23
CA PRO A 249 24.38 -33.41 42.30
C PRO A 249 23.82 -33.94 40.96
N ALA A 250 22.58 -34.44 40.95
CA ALA A 250 21.93 -34.89 39.72
C ALA A 250 21.72 -33.75 38.72
N LEU A 251 21.49 -32.51 39.19
CA LEU A 251 21.33 -31.34 38.33
C LEU A 251 22.65 -31.00 37.61
N SER A 252 23.78 -31.02 38.36
CA SER A 252 25.11 -30.79 37.79
C SER A 252 25.49 -31.90 36.81
N ALA A 253 25.28 -33.16 37.19
CA ALA A 253 25.55 -34.31 36.33
C ALA A 253 24.74 -34.24 35.02
N ARG A 254 23.45 -33.86 35.09
CA ARG A 254 22.61 -33.67 33.91
C ARG A 254 23.11 -32.53 33.01
N MET A 255 23.59 -31.43 33.59
CA MET A 255 24.16 -30.33 32.82
C MET A 255 25.43 -30.79 32.09
N GLU A 256 26.34 -31.48 32.78
CA GLU A 256 27.57 -32.03 32.19
C GLU A 256 27.28 -33.09 31.10
N GLU A 257 26.27 -33.93 31.32
CA GLU A 257 25.79 -34.89 30.33
C GLU A 257 25.24 -34.18 29.08
N LEU A 258 24.41 -33.15 29.24
CA LEU A 258 23.90 -32.36 28.11
C LEU A 258 25.02 -31.65 27.36
N TRP A 259 26.01 -31.11 28.06
CA TRP A 259 27.18 -30.50 27.43
C TRP A 259 27.98 -31.52 26.62
N SER A 260 28.27 -32.68 27.18
CA SER A 260 29.00 -33.74 26.46
C SER A 260 28.22 -34.25 25.25
N ARG A 261 26.91 -34.48 25.38
CA ARG A 261 26.02 -34.84 24.26
C ARG A 261 26.02 -33.77 23.16
N LEU A 262 25.97 -32.48 23.54
CA LEU A 262 26.03 -31.37 22.59
C LEU A 262 27.37 -31.33 21.84
N ILE A 263 28.49 -31.55 22.53
CA ILE A 263 29.83 -31.61 21.91
C ILE A 263 29.90 -32.76 20.90
N ILE A 264 29.37 -33.93 21.23
CA ILE A 264 29.32 -35.08 20.33
C ILE A 264 28.47 -34.77 19.10
N LEU A 265 27.27 -34.23 19.29
CA LEU A 265 26.38 -33.85 18.19
C LEU A 265 26.99 -32.78 17.29
N ARG A 266 27.69 -31.80 17.87
CA ARG A 266 28.40 -30.79 17.13
C ARG A 266 29.53 -31.40 16.29
N GLY A 267 30.35 -32.28 16.88
CA GLY A 267 31.40 -32.97 16.14
C GLY A 267 30.85 -33.83 15.00
N TYR A 268 29.73 -34.52 15.22
CA TYR A 268 29.04 -35.26 14.17
C TYR A 268 28.50 -34.35 13.06
N ALA A 269 27.86 -33.22 13.42
CA ALA A 269 27.33 -32.26 12.47
C ALA A 269 28.43 -31.59 11.65
N ASP A 270 29.56 -31.23 12.29
CA ASP A 270 30.72 -30.65 11.61
C ASP A 270 31.33 -31.67 10.62
N ASN A 271 31.48 -32.95 11.02
CA ASN A 271 31.93 -34.01 10.11
C ASN A 271 30.96 -34.24 8.94
N LEU A 272 29.66 -34.31 9.20
CA LEU A 272 28.64 -34.48 8.16
C LEU A 272 28.63 -33.28 7.20
N LYS A 273 28.80 -32.08 7.74
CA LYS A 273 28.94 -30.85 6.94
C LYS A 273 30.20 -30.90 6.08
N ASP A 274 31.32 -31.37 6.60
CA ASP A 274 32.56 -31.51 5.82
C ASP A 274 32.44 -32.60 4.74
N GLU A 275 31.69 -33.68 5.01
CA GLU A 275 31.35 -34.71 4.02
C GLU A 275 30.41 -34.19 2.93
N LEU A 276 29.40 -33.40 3.29
CA LEU A 276 28.46 -32.80 2.34
C LEU A 276 29.11 -31.68 1.50
N ASN A 277 30.01 -30.90 2.11
CA ASN A 277 30.80 -29.87 1.42
C ASN A 277 31.88 -30.46 0.50
N LYS A 278 32.13 -31.79 0.50
CA LYS A 278 32.90 -32.41 -0.59
C LYS A 278 32.08 -32.25 -1.86
N PRO A 279 32.56 -31.49 -2.86
CA PRO A 279 31.71 -31.01 -3.94
C PRO A 279 31.22 -32.16 -4.83
N GLY A 280 30.02 -32.66 -4.54
CA GLY A 280 29.16 -33.29 -5.52
C GLY A 280 28.45 -32.17 -6.28
N LEU A 281 28.68 -32.09 -7.59
CA LEU A 281 27.98 -31.17 -8.50
C LEU A 281 26.46 -31.26 -8.26
N GLY A 282 25.86 -30.27 -7.58
CA GLY A 282 24.41 -30.25 -7.39
C GLY A 282 23.85 -29.28 -6.35
N GLU A 283 24.62 -28.82 -5.37
CA GLU A 283 24.10 -27.89 -4.34
C GLU A 283 24.21 -26.42 -4.79
N SER A 284 23.51 -26.09 -5.88
CA SER A 284 23.31 -24.68 -6.29
C SER A 284 21.88 -24.37 -6.72
N ASP A 285 20.99 -25.36 -6.79
CA ASP A 285 19.57 -25.14 -7.03
C ASP A 285 18.84 -25.31 -5.69
N GLY A 286 18.95 -24.28 -4.85
CA GLY A 286 18.18 -24.17 -3.61
C GLY A 286 16.69 -24.07 -3.87
N LEU A 287 15.89 -23.87 -2.81
CA LEU A 287 14.48 -23.51 -3.00
C LEU A 287 14.39 -22.32 -3.96
N SER A 288 13.45 -22.37 -4.90
CA SER A 288 13.31 -21.27 -5.86
C SER A 288 13.04 -19.96 -5.12
N GLU A 289 13.72 -18.90 -5.54
CA GLU A 289 13.63 -17.55 -4.95
C GLU A 289 12.17 -17.05 -4.90
N GLU A 290 11.33 -17.51 -5.83
CA GLU A 290 9.89 -17.23 -5.84
C GLU A 290 9.15 -17.85 -4.64
N ILE A 291 9.47 -19.11 -4.28
CA ILE A 291 8.86 -19.76 -3.12
C ILE A 291 9.31 -19.06 -1.84
N GLU A 292 10.57 -18.65 -1.76
CA GLU A 292 11.07 -17.88 -0.62
C GLU A 292 10.38 -16.51 -0.49
N ALA A 293 10.17 -15.80 -1.58
CA ALA A 293 9.46 -14.53 -1.58
C ALA A 293 8.00 -14.69 -1.14
N ARG A 294 7.31 -15.75 -1.62
CA ARG A 294 5.96 -16.11 -1.16
C ARG A 294 5.96 -16.47 0.32
N ALA A 295 6.93 -17.25 0.80
CA ALA A 295 7.06 -17.64 2.19
C ALA A 295 7.29 -16.42 3.10
N LYS A 296 8.15 -15.47 2.71
CA LYS A 296 8.36 -14.20 3.44
C LYS A 296 7.06 -13.41 3.56
N LYS A 297 6.31 -13.27 2.47
CA LYS A 297 5.01 -12.58 2.50
C LYS A 297 4.01 -13.24 3.44
N ILE A 298 3.91 -14.58 3.40
CA ILE A 298 3.04 -15.33 4.34
C ILE A 298 3.49 -15.12 5.79
N LEU A 299 4.80 -15.09 6.04
CA LEU A 299 5.35 -14.84 7.37
C LEU A 299 5.02 -13.44 7.89
N GLU A 300 5.13 -12.41 7.04
CA GLU A 300 4.73 -11.04 7.40
C GLU A 300 3.24 -10.93 7.72
N ASP A 301 2.39 -11.63 6.95
CA ASP A 301 0.95 -11.64 7.19
C ASP A 301 0.60 -12.37 8.50
N TYR A 302 1.25 -13.50 8.77
CA TYR A 302 1.12 -14.21 10.05
C TYR A 302 1.67 -13.40 11.22
N GLU A 303 2.77 -12.66 11.05
CA GLU A 303 3.27 -11.76 12.08
C GLU A 303 2.23 -10.69 12.43
N LYS A 304 1.62 -10.03 11.43
CA LYS A 304 0.57 -9.04 11.66
C LYS A 304 -0.64 -9.64 12.38
N GLN A 305 -1.07 -10.83 11.96
CA GLN A 305 -2.18 -11.55 12.60
C GLN A 305 -1.87 -11.91 14.06
N LEU A 306 -0.67 -12.44 14.33
CA LEU A 306 -0.23 -12.78 15.68
C LEU A 306 -0.08 -11.54 16.57
N GLN A 307 0.41 -10.41 16.04
CA GLN A 307 0.48 -9.15 16.79
C GLN A 307 -0.93 -8.62 17.12
N HIS A 308 -1.88 -8.73 16.19
CA HIS A 308 -3.27 -8.38 16.45
C HIS A 308 -3.89 -9.27 17.54
N LEU A 309 -3.75 -10.59 17.43
CA LEU A 309 -4.25 -11.54 18.44
C LEU A 309 -3.60 -11.29 19.80
N LYS A 310 -2.29 -11.03 19.84
CA LYS A 310 -1.58 -10.68 21.08
C LYS A 310 -2.17 -9.43 21.72
N LYS A 311 -2.41 -8.36 20.94
CA LYS A 311 -3.04 -7.13 21.46
C LYS A 311 -4.44 -7.41 21.99
N GLN A 312 -5.25 -8.17 21.25
CA GLN A 312 -6.60 -8.51 21.66
C GLN A 312 -6.62 -9.33 22.97
N VAL A 313 -5.66 -10.25 23.15
CA VAL A 313 -5.52 -11.02 24.40
C VAL A 313 -5.09 -10.13 25.56
N GLU A 314 -4.16 -9.20 25.35
CA GLU A 314 -3.75 -8.24 26.40
C GLU A 314 -4.89 -7.27 26.76
N GLU A 315 -5.67 -6.82 25.79
CA GLU A 315 -6.87 -6.01 26.02
C GLU A 315 -7.94 -6.79 26.78
N ALA A 316 -8.23 -8.03 26.37
CA ALA A 316 -9.17 -8.90 27.08
C ALA A 316 -8.72 -9.20 28.51
N LYS A 317 -7.41 -9.40 28.72
CA LYS A 317 -6.84 -9.58 30.05
C LYS A 317 -7.00 -8.33 30.91
N LYS A 318 -6.78 -7.15 30.34
CA LYS A 318 -6.95 -5.88 31.05
C LYS A 318 -8.42 -5.65 31.42
N ASP A 319 -9.32 -5.87 30.48
CA ASP A 319 -10.77 -5.74 30.68
C ASP A 319 -11.28 -6.71 31.76
N PHE A 320 -10.80 -7.96 31.73
CA PHE A 320 -11.10 -8.94 32.77
C PHE A 320 -10.57 -8.51 34.16
N GLN A 321 -9.37 -7.95 34.24
CA GLN A 321 -8.82 -7.43 35.50
C GLN A 321 -9.61 -6.23 36.04
N ASP A 322 -10.17 -5.41 35.16
CA ASP A 322 -10.99 -4.27 35.56
C ASP A 322 -12.37 -4.75 36.03
N TRP A 323 -12.97 -5.72 35.34
CA TRP A 323 -14.18 -6.42 35.80
C TRP A 323 -13.98 -7.12 37.16
N GLU A 324 -12.85 -7.79 37.38
CA GLU A 324 -12.52 -8.44 38.67
C GLU A 324 -12.47 -7.44 39.83
N LYS A 325 -11.94 -6.23 39.61
CA LYS A 325 -11.88 -5.19 40.66
C LYS A 325 -13.27 -4.68 41.02
N GLU A 326 -14.18 -4.61 40.04
CA GLU A 326 -15.56 -4.16 40.26
C GLU A 326 -16.41 -5.22 40.95
N HIS A 327 -16.23 -6.51 40.61
CA HIS A 327 -17.06 -7.60 41.10
C HIS A 327 -16.51 -8.31 42.35
N ASN A 328 -15.22 -8.17 42.63
CA ASN A 328 -14.60 -8.63 43.87
C ASN A 328 -13.88 -7.47 44.57
N PRO A 329 -14.62 -6.45 45.06
CA PRO A 329 -14.02 -5.37 45.80
C PRO A 329 -13.30 -5.99 47.00
N THR A 330 -11.99 -5.78 47.06
CA THR A 330 -11.15 -6.31 48.13
C THR A 330 -11.81 -5.96 49.47
N PRO A 331 -12.13 -6.94 50.34
CA PRO A 331 -12.74 -6.62 51.62
C PRO A 331 -11.82 -5.63 52.34
N ALA A 332 -12.40 -4.51 52.77
CA ALA A 332 -11.67 -3.46 53.47
C ALA A 332 -10.82 -4.08 54.59
N PRO A 333 -9.55 -3.69 54.75
CA PRO A 333 -8.73 -4.22 55.84
C PRO A 333 -9.48 -3.98 57.15
N SER A 334 -9.76 -5.06 57.88
CA SER A 334 -10.46 -4.96 59.16
C SER A 334 -9.70 -3.97 60.04
N ARG A 335 -10.39 -2.91 60.49
CA ARG A 335 -9.87 -2.03 61.53
C ARG A 335 -9.57 -2.93 62.73
N ALA A 336 -8.29 -3.21 62.96
CA ALA A 336 -7.83 -3.77 64.23
C ALA A 336 -8.35 -2.82 65.32
N SER A 337 -9.32 -3.31 66.10
CA SER A 337 -9.84 -2.61 67.26
C SER A 337 -8.69 -2.44 68.24
N SER A 338 -8.16 -1.21 68.30
CA SER A 338 -7.33 -0.76 69.42
C SER A 338 -8.08 -0.99 70.72
N GLY A 339 -7.36 -1.52 71.70
CA GLY A 339 -7.92 -2.19 72.85
C GLY A 339 -8.73 -1.34 73.82
N LYS A 340 -9.30 -2.08 74.78
CA LYS A 340 -9.27 -1.75 76.21
C LYS A 340 -8.84 -2.99 76.96
#